data_AF-A0A7S1VNJ1-F1
#
_entry.id   AF-A0A7S1VNJ1-F1
#
_cell.length_a   1.000
_cell.length_b   1.000
_cell.length_c   1.000
_cell.angle_alpha   90.00
_cell.angle_beta   90.00
_cell.angle_gamma   90.00
#
_symmetry.space_group_name_H-M   'P 1'
#
loop_
_entity.id
_entity.type
_entity.pdbx_description
1 polymer ?
#
loop_
_entity_poly.entity_id
_entity_poly.type
_entity_poly.pdbx_seq_one_letter_code
_entity_poly.pdbx_strand_id
1 'polypeptide(L)'
;SSPAIGIVLVLLACCCYAFGNCLQRYSLLRQPGQKVFGLLNRHAGWLLGAIIYFSANFLYAIALSFAPVTVLAAVFSLTILANATCAVLLLGDKIPRLAYPGYVLVLAGSIVFSVIVNAQVCHFDGSELVDVMTTPGAIVFWIVLGGVILGGCMFAWRFEKTYPLAQEEEEEAATDGDSDRASAYVLHNDNGSAVEQDKSNEVEQKQDSKVQPSPAASNDVEQHSAAVVDDHDDAVKQSASKVDQEIDPRSLLFARFIYPASLGATEAVGALVLKAINSLLTTIATDEIKDDDDDEYFSPQSDEDYPDDLGLWIALFGVGIFLFLGIVMWLRLVYSRFEITGAFPVEFGMLTLASVVGGFAVFQDYKFVESAGDWVGVALAGAAILGGIGVVAYASWKAKVDEQNAAAVASAESSERYSDGAIVDSSSKLEMLND
;
A
#
# COMPACT_ATOMS: atom_id res chain seq x y z
N SER A 1 -17.57 24.10 -14.75
CA SER A 1 -16.60 23.76 -13.68
C SER A 1 -15.20 24.25 -14.08
N SER A 2 -14.32 24.57 -13.13
CA SER A 2 -12.93 24.99 -13.42
C SER A 2 -11.98 23.79 -13.34
N PRO A 3 -11.35 23.35 -14.45
CA PRO A 3 -10.44 22.21 -14.45
C PRO A 3 -9.25 22.37 -13.51
N ALA A 4 -8.83 23.61 -13.26
CA ALA A 4 -7.77 23.92 -12.30
C ALA A 4 -8.12 23.44 -10.88
N ILE A 5 -9.40 23.49 -10.48
CA ILE A 5 -9.84 22.97 -9.18
C ILE A 5 -9.65 21.45 -9.13
N GLY A 6 -10.04 20.74 -10.19
CA GLY A 6 -9.83 19.30 -10.31
C GLY A 6 -8.34 18.92 -10.20
N ILE A 7 -7.46 19.67 -10.86
CA ILE A 7 -6.01 19.46 -10.81
C ILE A 7 -5.45 19.73 -9.39
N VAL A 8 -5.92 20.77 -8.71
CA VAL A 8 -5.46 21.05 -7.33
C VAL A 8 -5.92 19.95 -6.37
N LEU A 9 -7.18 19.52 -6.48
CA LEU A 9 -7.73 18.45 -5.65
C LEU A 9 -7.01 17.12 -5.87
N VAL A 10 -6.68 16.78 -7.12
CA VAL A 10 -5.97 15.54 -7.42
C VAL A 10 -4.52 15.57 -6.93
N LEU A 11 -3.84 16.72 -6.98
CA LEU A 11 -2.50 16.88 -6.40
C LEU A 11 -2.52 16.73 -4.87
N LEU A 12 -3.55 17.27 -4.20
CA LEU A 12 -3.75 17.05 -2.77
C LEU A 12 -4.00 15.57 -2.47
N ALA A 13 -4.85 14.92 -3.28
CA ALA A 13 -5.09 13.48 -3.21
C ALA A 13 -3.78 12.69 -3.38
N CYS A 14 -2.91 13.04 -4.34
CA CYS A 14 -1.60 12.39 -4.53
C CYS A 14 -0.76 12.43 -3.25
N CYS A 15 -0.66 13.61 -2.63
CA CYS A 15 0.11 13.79 -1.40
C CYS A 15 -0.47 12.97 -0.24
N CYS A 16 -1.79 13.00 -0.04
CA CYS A 16 -2.46 12.22 0.99
C CYS A 16 -2.31 10.71 0.75
N TYR A 17 -2.47 10.26 -0.50
CA TYR A 17 -2.36 8.85 -0.88
C TYR A 17 -0.95 8.33 -0.64
N ALA A 18 0.08 9.05 -1.10
CA ALA A 18 1.48 8.73 -0.86
C ALA A 18 1.81 8.69 0.64
N PHE A 19 1.35 9.68 1.41
CA PHE A 19 1.56 9.73 2.84
C PHE A 19 0.89 8.55 3.57
N GLY A 20 -0.37 8.24 3.23
CA GLY A 20 -1.12 7.11 3.80
C GLY A 20 -0.39 5.78 3.61
N ASN A 21 0.08 5.50 2.40
CA ASN A 21 0.86 4.29 2.10
C ASN A 21 2.20 4.23 2.85
N CYS A 22 2.95 5.34 2.87
CA CYS A 22 4.21 5.42 3.62
C CYS A 22 3.97 5.22 5.13
N LEU A 23 2.88 5.75 5.68
CA LEU A 23 2.52 5.58 7.08
C LEU A 23 2.11 4.15 7.43
N GLN A 24 1.35 3.48 6.56
CA GLN A 24 1.03 2.06 6.69
C GLN A 24 2.32 1.23 6.70
N ARG A 25 3.23 1.48 5.75
CA ARG A 25 4.55 0.83 5.70
C ARG A 25 5.34 1.06 6.98
N TYR A 26 5.47 2.33 7.37
CA TYR A 26 6.23 2.73 8.53
C TYR A 26 5.71 2.04 9.80
N SER A 27 4.39 1.86 9.90
CA SER A 27 3.77 1.14 11.00
C SER A 27 4.10 -0.35 10.97
N LEU A 28 4.04 -1.00 9.79
CA LEU A 28 4.32 -2.44 9.64
C LEU A 28 5.78 -2.82 9.91
N LEU A 29 6.73 -1.93 9.62
CA LEU A 29 8.17 -2.13 9.86
C LEU A 29 8.55 -2.10 11.36
N ARG A 30 7.65 -1.67 12.25
CA ARG A 30 7.92 -1.64 13.69
C ARG A 30 7.64 -2.99 14.33
N GLN A 31 8.50 -3.40 15.26
CA GLN A 31 8.29 -4.59 16.08
C GLN A 31 7.02 -4.46 16.93
N PRO A 32 6.31 -5.56 17.24
CA PRO A 32 5.22 -5.56 18.20
C PRO A 32 5.63 -4.87 19.51
N GLY A 33 4.77 -3.98 20.03
CA GLY A 33 5.05 -3.18 21.24
C GLY A 33 5.82 -1.87 21.02
N GLN A 34 6.46 -1.66 19.86
CA GLN A 34 7.04 -0.35 19.53
C GLN A 34 5.96 0.64 19.10
N LYS A 35 6.04 1.88 19.61
CA LYS A 35 5.10 2.96 19.27
C LYS A 35 5.50 3.69 17.99
N VAL A 36 4.56 3.85 17.07
CA VAL A 36 4.62 4.71 15.89
C VAL A 36 4.53 6.17 16.35
N PHE A 37 5.50 6.99 15.95
CA PHE A 37 5.67 8.38 16.42
C PHE A 37 5.67 8.54 17.95
N GLY A 38 6.07 7.51 18.69
CA GLY A 38 6.08 7.51 20.16
C GLY A 38 4.71 7.46 20.84
N LEU A 39 3.61 7.47 20.06
CA LEU A 39 2.25 7.62 20.59
C LEU A 39 1.30 6.49 20.16
N LEU A 40 1.37 6.04 18.90
CA LEU A 40 0.40 5.09 18.35
C LEU A 40 0.94 3.66 18.41
N ASN A 41 0.07 2.70 18.70
CA ASN A 41 0.40 1.28 18.51
C ASN A 41 0.51 0.94 17.02
N ARG A 42 1.22 -0.13 16.68
CA ARG A 42 1.42 -0.63 15.30
C ARG A 42 0.13 -0.68 14.47
N HIS A 43 -0.92 -1.32 14.99
CA HIS A 43 -2.22 -1.42 14.29
C HIS A 43 -2.92 -0.06 14.16
N ALA A 44 -2.82 0.81 15.17
CA ALA A 44 -3.41 2.14 15.11
C ALA A 44 -2.70 3.05 14.09
N GLY A 45 -1.38 2.96 13.99
CA GLY A 45 -0.61 3.65 12.95
C GLY A 45 -0.97 3.17 11.54
N TRP A 46 -1.13 1.86 11.36
CA TRP A 46 -1.59 1.29 10.09
C TRP A 46 -3.01 1.73 9.73
N LEU A 47 -3.94 1.68 10.69
CA LEU A 47 -5.32 2.14 10.49
C LEU A 47 -5.38 3.62 10.15
N LEU A 48 -4.58 4.46 10.82
CA LEU A 48 -4.48 5.88 10.51
C LEU A 48 -4.01 6.10 9.06
N GLY A 49 -2.98 5.36 8.62
CA GLY A 49 -2.53 5.40 7.23
C GLY A 49 -3.65 4.98 6.25
N ALA A 50 -4.43 3.95 6.60
CA ALA A 50 -5.58 3.51 5.81
C ALA A 50 -6.67 4.60 5.70
N ILE A 51 -7.01 5.27 6.81
CA ILE A 51 -7.98 6.38 6.82
C ILE A 51 -7.52 7.52 5.92
N ILE A 52 -6.23 7.88 5.96
CA ILE A 52 -5.68 8.92 5.09
C ILE A 52 -5.71 8.48 3.61
N TYR A 53 -5.35 7.23 3.34
CA TYR A 53 -5.44 6.64 2.00
C TYR A 53 -6.87 6.72 1.44
N PHE A 54 -7.89 6.34 2.21
CA PHE A 54 -9.28 6.41 1.76
C PHE A 54 -9.78 7.85 1.61
N SER A 55 -9.31 8.75 2.48
CA SER A 55 -9.59 10.19 2.36
C SER A 55 -9.00 10.76 1.06
N ALA A 56 -7.83 10.29 0.63
CA ALA A 56 -7.25 10.66 -0.66
C ALA A 56 -8.11 10.21 -1.84
N ASN A 57 -8.62 8.97 -1.80
CA ASN A 57 -9.56 8.48 -2.82
C ASN A 57 -10.87 9.26 -2.83
N PHE A 58 -11.37 9.69 -1.68
CA PHE A 58 -12.53 10.57 -1.60
C PHE A 58 -12.26 11.94 -2.25
N LEU A 59 -11.10 12.56 -1.98
CA LEU A 59 -10.69 13.79 -2.66
C LEU A 59 -10.55 13.59 -4.18
N TYR A 60 -10.00 12.45 -4.61
CA TYR A 60 -9.95 12.07 -6.03
C TYR A 60 -11.36 11.97 -6.62
N ALA A 61 -12.30 11.36 -5.90
CA ALA A 61 -13.69 11.24 -6.34
C ALA A 61 -14.36 12.62 -6.56
N ILE A 62 -14.11 13.59 -5.68
CA ILE A 62 -14.57 14.97 -5.85
C ILE A 62 -13.90 15.61 -7.07
N ALA A 63 -12.61 15.37 -7.30
CA ALA A 63 -11.89 15.91 -8.45
C ALA A 63 -12.52 15.48 -9.80
N LEU A 64 -13.11 14.28 -9.86
CA LEU A 64 -13.80 13.76 -11.05
C LEU A 64 -15.00 14.59 -11.51
N SER A 65 -15.51 15.51 -10.67
CA SER A 65 -16.56 16.48 -11.04
C SER A 65 -16.01 17.67 -11.84
N PHE A 66 -14.68 17.85 -11.83
CA PHE A 66 -14.02 19.05 -12.35
C PHE A 66 -13.10 18.79 -13.55
N ALA A 67 -12.69 17.53 -13.79
CA ALA A 67 -11.87 17.18 -14.95
C ALA A 67 -12.15 15.74 -15.46
N PRO A 68 -11.80 15.43 -16.73
CA PRO A 68 -11.87 14.08 -17.29
C PRO A 68 -11.04 13.06 -16.52
N VAL A 69 -11.49 11.80 -16.53
CA VAL A 69 -10.81 10.70 -15.83
C VAL A 69 -9.40 10.49 -16.38
N THR A 70 -9.23 10.57 -17.70
CA THR A 70 -7.92 10.44 -18.37
C THR A 70 -6.90 11.47 -17.87
N VAL A 71 -7.31 12.75 -17.80
CA VAL A 71 -6.46 13.85 -17.30
C VAL A 71 -6.12 13.63 -15.84
N LEU A 72 -7.12 13.34 -15.00
CA LEU A 72 -6.90 13.12 -13.58
C LEU A 72 -6.01 11.91 -13.31
N ALA A 73 -6.15 10.82 -14.05
CA ALA A 73 -5.28 9.65 -13.95
C ALA A 73 -3.82 10.01 -14.33
N ALA A 74 -3.62 10.78 -15.40
CA ALA A 74 -2.30 11.25 -15.79
C ALA A 74 -1.64 12.12 -14.71
N VAL A 75 -2.37 13.05 -14.08
CA VAL A 75 -1.86 13.84 -12.95
C VAL A 75 -1.68 12.96 -11.70
N PHE A 76 -2.58 12.01 -11.45
CA PHE A 76 -2.51 11.14 -10.28
C PHE A 76 -1.29 10.21 -10.30
N SER A 77 -0.72 9.93 -11.48
CA SER A 77 0.56 9.21 -11.59
C SER A 77 1.73 9.94 -10.89
N LEU A 78 1.61 11.25 -10.61
CA LEU A 78 2.56 12.01 -9.79
C LEU A 78 2.62 11.53 -8.33
N THR A 79 1.68 10.69 -7.90
CA THR A 79 1.75 9.99 -6.61
C THR A 79 3.04 9.18 -6.47
N ILE A 80 3.64 8.70 -7.56
CA ILE A 80 4.95 8.04 -7.53
C ILE A 80 6.06 8.97 -7.03
N LEU A 81 6.04 10.25 -7.44
CA LEU A 81 7.00 11.26 -6.97
C LEU A 81 6.72 11.63 -5.51
N ALA A 82 5.44 11.81 -5.17
CA ALA A 82 5.03 12.10 -3.79
C ALA A 82 5.43 10.95 -2.84
N ASN A 83 5.22 9.69 -3.25
CA ASN A 83 5.55 8.51 -2.47
C ASN A 83 7.06 8.37 -2.29
N ALA A 84 7.86 8.59 -3.33
CA ALA A 84 9.32 8.62 -3.20
C ALA A 84 9.78 9.70 -2.21
N THR A 85 9.16 10.87 -2.26
CA THR A 85 9.45 11.98 -1.32
C THR A 85 9.06 11.61 0.11
N CYS A 86 7.85 11.09 0.32
CA CYS A 86 7.39 10.62 1.63
C CYS A 86 8.26 9.48 2.17
N ALA A 87 8.72 8.55 1.33
CA ALA A 87 9.60 7.46 1.74
C ALA A 87 10.95 7.97 2.25
N VAL A 88 11.55 8.95 1.57
CA VAL A 88 12.78 9.60 2.06
C VAL A 88 12.54 10.29 3.40
N LEU A 89 11.43 11.04 3.53
CA LEU A 89 11.15 11.85 4.72
C LEU A 89 10.74 11.02 5.94
N LEU A 90 9.93 9.98 5.76
CA LEU A 90 9.35 9.20 6.86
C LEU A 90 10.16 7.94 7.18
N LEU A 91 10.71 7.28 6.17
CA LEU A 91 11.44 6.02 6.34
C LEU A 91 12.96 6.19 6.28
N GLY A 92 13.45 7.32 5.77
CA GLY A 92 14.89 7.51 5.53
C GLY A 92 15.41 6.70 4.34
N ASP A 93 14.52 6.24 3.46
CA ASP A 93 14.88 5.48 2.26
C ASP A 93 15.78 6.32 1.33
N LYS A 94 16.70 5.67 0.63
CA LYS A 94 17.55 6.32 -0.39
C LYS A 94 16.97 6.08 -1.77
N ILE A 95 16.72 7.15 -2.52
CA ILE A 95 16.27 7.03 -3.90
C ILE A 95 17.44 6.58 -4.80
N PRO A 96 17.31 5.48 -5.56
CA PRO A 96 18.36 5.05 -6.46
C PRO A 96 18.53 6.06 -7.59
N ARG A 97 19.78 6.37 -7.95
CA ARG A 97 20.09 7.36 -8.99
C ARG A 97 19.47 7.02 -10.36
N LEU A 98 19.29 5.73 -10.64
CA LEU A 98 18.64 5.26 -11.87
C LEU A 98 17.15 5.62 -11.94
N ALA A 99 16.48 5.95 -10.83
CA ALA A 99 15.06 6.31 -10.82
C ALA A 99 14.80 7.77 -11.24
N TYR A 100 15.78 8.68 -11.12
CA TYR A 100 15.57 10.11 -11.42
C TYR A 100 15.07 10.38 -12.85
N PRO A 101 15.62 9.77 -13.92
CA PRO A 101 15.06 9.94 -15.25
C PRO A 101 13.60 9.50 -15.34
N GLY A 102 13.22 8.45 -14.62
CA GLY A 102 11.84 7.96 -14.57
C GLY A 102 10.88 8.99 -13.95
N TYR A 103 11.25 9.59 -12.82
CA TYR A 103 10.43 10.65 -12.19
C TYR A 103 10.28 11.88 -13.10
N VAL A 104 11.35 12.27 -13.81
CA VAL A 104 11.30 13.39 -14.77
C VAL A 104 10.37 13.07 -15.94
N LEU A 105 10.42 11.85 -16.47
CA LEU A 105 9.54 11.39 -17.55
C LEU A 105 8.07 11.37 -17.13
N VAL A 106 7.77 10.87 -15.93
CA VAL A 106 6.40 10.89 -15.37
C VAL A 106 5.92 12.33 -15.25
N LEU A 107 6.70 13.22 -14.61
CA LEU A 107 6.31 14.62 -14.44
C LEU A 107 6.07 15.34 -15.78
N ALA A 108 7.01 15.23 -16.72
CA ALA A 108 6.89 15.86 -18.03
C ALA A 108 5.69 15.29 -18.81
N GLY A 109 5.52 13.97 -18.80
CA GLY A 109 4.41 13.29 -19.44
C GLY A 109 3.06 13.75 -18.87
N SER A 110 2.91 13.79 -17.54
CA SER A 110 1.68 14.26 -16.88
C SER A 110 1.32 15.70 -17.24
N ILE A 111 2.32 16.60 -17.28
CA ILE A 111 2.12 18.00 -17.67
C ILE A 111 1.65 18.08 -19.12
N VAL A 112 2.37 17.44 -20.05
CA VAL A 112 2.02 17.46 -21.47
C VAL A 112 0.63 16.86 -21.71
N PHE A 113 0.33 15.72 -21.09
CA PHE A 113 -0.98 15.06 -21.20
C PHE A 113 -2.11 16.00 -20.75
N SER A 114 -1.94 16.66 -19.60
CA SER A 114 -2.96 17.53 -19.02
C SER A 114 -3.19 18.82 -19.79
N VAL A 115 -2.19 19.29 -20.54
CA VAL A 115 -2.32 20.48 -21.40
C VAL A 115 -2.99 20.15 -22.74
N ILE A 116 -2.75 18.95 -23.27
CA ILE A 116 -3.27 18.53 -24.59
C ILE A 116 -4.74 18.12 -24.51
N VAL A 117 -5.11 17.32 -23.51
CA VAL A 117 -6.51 16.87 -23.39
C VAL A 117 -7.35 18.03 -22.85
N ASN A 118 -8.30 18.50 -23.66
CA ASN A 118 -9.18 19.59 -23.25
C ASN A 118 -10.06 19.12 -22.08
N ALA A 119 -9.94 19.78 -20.94
CA ALA A 119 -10.51 19.31 -19.68
C ALA A 119 -11.99 19.68 -19.52
N GLN A 120 -12.81 19.39 -20.53
CA GLN A 120 -14.26 19.52 -20.40
C GLN A 120 -14.81 18.29 -19.69
N VAL A 121 -15.66 18.50 -18.67
CA VAL A 121 -16.23 17.41 -17.90
C VAL A 121 -17.53 16.95 -18.55
N CYS A 122 -17.63 15.66 -18.86
CA CYS A 122 -18.92 15.04 -19.13
C CYS A 122 -19.61 14.68 -17.81
N HIS A 123 -20.85 15.12 -17.70
CA HIS A 123 -21.84 14.62 -16.77
C HIS A 123 -22.88 13.87 -17.62
N PHE A 124 -23.16 12.64 -17.21
CA PHE A 124 -24.13 11.73 -17.79
C PHE A 124 -25.31 11.60 -16.83
N ASP A 125 -26.52 11.65 -17.36
CA ASP A 125 -27.71 11.19 -16.65
C ASP A 125 -27.71 9.66 -16.50
N GLY A 126 -28.72 9.09 -15.83
CA GLY A 126 -28.80 7.66 -15.58
C GLY A 126 -28.84 6.82 -16.86
N SER A 127 -29.65 7.23 -17.83
CA SER A 127 -29.81 6.53 -19.11
C SER A 127 -28.56 6.63 -19.99
N GLU A 128 -27.99 7.82 -20.10
CA GLU A 128 -26.75 8.09 -20.83
C GLU A 128 -25.57 7.32 -20.20
N LEU A 129 -25.52 7.24 -18.87
CA LEU A 129 -24.46 6.51 -18.17
C LEU A 129 -24.52 5.02 -18.48
N VAL A 130 -25.72 4.42 -18.51
CA VAL A 130 -25.90 3.02 -18.90
C VAL A 130 -25.46 2.82 -20.36
N ASP A 131 -25.87 3.69 -21.27
CA ASP A 131 -25.47 3.61 -22.68
C ASP A 131 -23.96 3.71 -22.86
N VAL A 132 -23.32 4.65 -22.17
CA VAL A 132 -21.87 4.88 -22.22
C VAL A 132 -21.09 3.68 -21.64
N MET A 133 -21.56 3.13 -20.51
CA MET A 133 -20.96 1.95 -19.88
C MET A 133 -21.18 0.64 -20.65
N THR A 134 -22.18 0.59 -21.54
CA THR A 134 -22.53 -0.60 -22.34
C THR A 134 -22.12 -0.49 -23.81
N THR A 135 -21.43 0.58 -24.20
CA THR A 135 -20.84 0.65 -25.54
C THR A 135 -19.90 -0.54 -25.82
N PRO A 136 -19.75 -0.98 -27.08
CA PRO A 136 -18.88 -2.12 -27.40
C PRO A 136 -17.44 -1.96 -26.90
N GLY A 137 -16.90 -0.74 -26.94
CA GLY A 137 -15.58 -0.41 -26.40
C GLY A 137 -15.50 -0.60 -24.89
N ALA A 138 -16.50 -0.11 -24.15
CA ALA A 138 -16.61 -0.31 -22.70
C ALA A 138 -16.74 -1.79 -22.33
N ILE A 139 -17.56 -2.56 -23.05
CA ILE A 139 -17.72 -4.01 -22.80
C ILE A 139 -16.39 -4.75 -22.96
N VAL A 140 -15.66 -4.49 -24.05
CA VAL A 140 -14.33 -5.10 -24.27
C VAL A 140 -13.38 -4.71 -23.14
N PHE A 141 -13.37 -3.44 -22.74
CA PHE A 141 -12.56 -2.97 -21.62
C PHE A 141 -12.89 -3.70 -20.31
N TRP A 142 -14.17 -3.82 -19.94
CA TRP A 142 -14.60 -4.51 -18.73
C TRP A 142 -14.24 -6.00 -18.74
N ILE A 143 -14.39 -6.68 -19.87
CA ILE A 143 -14.01 -8.10 -20.01
C ILE A 143 -12.50 -8.27 -19.82
N VAL A 144 -11.69 -7.42 -20.47
CA VAL A 144 -10.22 -7.49 -20.35
C VAL A 144 -9.79 -7.21 -18.92
N LEU A 145 -10.30 -6.13 -18.31
CA LEU A 145 -9.92 -5.74 -16.96
C LEU A 145 -10.41 -6.74 -15.91
N GLY A 146 -11.63 -7.24 -16.06
CA GLY A 146 -12.16 -8.34 -15.24
C GLY A 146 -11.33 -9.62 -15.37
N GLY A 147 -10.87 -9.94 -16.58
CA GLY A 147 -9.95 -11.06 -16.81
C GLY A 147 -8.60 -10.89 -16.10
N VAL A 148 -8.03 -9.68 -16.08
CA VAL A 148 -6.79 -9.36 -15.33
C VAL A 148 -7.00 -9.53 -13.82
N ILE A 149 -8.11 -9.03 -13.27
CA ILE A 149 -8.43 -9.14 -11.84
C ILE A 149 -8.66 -10.61 -11.46
N LEU A 150 -9.50 -11.34 -12.20
CA LEU A 150 -9.79 -12.75 -11.94
C LEU A 150 -8.54 -13.62 -12.08
N GLY A 151 -7.75 -13.41 -13.13
CA GLY A 151 -6.47 -14.08 -13.33
C GLY A 151 -5.49 -13.82 -12.19
N GLY A 152 -5.43 -12.57 -11.72
CA GLY A 152 -4.69 -12.15 -10.54
C GLY A 152 -5.12 -12.87 -9.26
N CYS A 153 -6.42 -12.88 -8.97
CA CYS A 153 -6.99 -13.58 -7.82
C CYS A 153 -6.70 -15.09 -7.86
N MET A 154 -6.88 -15.72 -9.03
CA MET A 154 -6.58 -17.15 -9.21
C MET A 154 -5.09 -17.45 -9.02
N PHE A 155 -4.22 -16.59 -9.54
CA PHE A 155 -2.77 -16.70 -9.34
C PHE A 155 -2.40 -16.55 -7.87
N ALA A 156 -2.88 -15.50 -7.20
CA ALA A 156 -2.61 -15.24 -5.79
C ALA A 156 -3.11 -16.39 -4.92
N TRP A 157 -4.34 -16.87 -5.12
CA TRP A 157 -4.88 -18.02 -4.39
C TRP A 157 -4.01 -19.27 -4.55
N ARG A 158 -3.57 -19.57 -5.78
CA ARG A 158 -2.68 -20.72 -6.05
C ARG A 158 -1.31 -20.52 -5.41
N PHE A 159 -0.77 -19.30 -5.50
CA PHE A 159 0.55 -18.95 -4.97
C PHE A 159 0.56 -19.02 -3.44
N GLU A 160 -0.42 -18.41 -2.75
CA GLU A 160 -0.56 -18.45 -1.29
C GLU A 160 -0.79 -19.87 -0.78
N LYS A 161 -1.56 -20.71 -1.49
CA LYS A 161 -1.72 -22.11 -1.13
C LYS A 161 -0.41 -22.91 -1.23
N THR A 162 0.46 -22.53 -2.15
CA THR A 162 1.75 -23.21 -2.37
C THR A 162 2.82 -22.70 -1.41
N TYR A 163 2.79 -21.39 -1.11
CA TYR A 163 3.79 -20.69 -0.32
C TYR A 163 3.09 -19.83 0.77
N PRO A 164 2.57 -20.44 1.84
CA PRO A 164 1.89 -19.70 2.90
C PRO A 164 2.81 -18.69 3.60
N LEU A 165 2.23 -17.60 4.14
CA LEU A 165 2.94 -16.59 4.93
C LEU A 165 3.21 -17.12 6.35
N ALA A 166 4.48 -17.19 6.77
CA ALA A 166 4.86 -17.73 8.08
C ALA A 166 4.43 -16.89 9.30
N GLN A 167 3.99 -15.63 9.10
CA GLN A 167 3.85 -14.65 10.18
C GLN A 167 2.53 -14.67 10.95
N GLU A 168 1.46 -15.27 10.44
CA GLU A 168 0.16 -15.26 11.16
C GLU A 168 0.09 -16.32 12.27
N GLU A 169 0.86 -17.41 12.15
CA GLU A 169 0.87 -18.48 13.17
C GLU A 169 1.55 -18.04 14.48
N GLU A 170 2.54 -17.14 14.44
CA GLU A 170 3.21 -16.65 15.65
C GLU A 170 2.37 -15.62 16.42
N GLU A 171 1.60 -14.75 15.73
CA GLU A 171 0.70 -13.78 16.40
C GLU A 171 -0.50 -14.49 17.05
N GLU A 172 -1.09 -15.50 16.41
CA GLU A 172 -2.16 -16.31 17.02
C GLU A 172 -1.64 -17.11 18.21
N ALA A 173 -0.47 -17.75 18.10
CA ALA A 173 0.14 -18.48 19.20
C ALA A 173 0.51 -17.57 20.40
N ALA A 174 0.94 -16.33 20.14
CA ALA A 174 1.25 -15.37 21.19
C ALA A 174 0.00 -14.82 21.89
N THR A 175 -1.13 -14.70 21.18
CA THR A 175 -2.37 -14.15 21.74
C THR A 175 -3.11 -15.19 22.60
N ASP A 176 -3.08 -16.46 22.20
CA ASP A 176 -3.65 -17.57 23.00
C ASP A 176 -2.78 -17.93 24.21
N GLY A 177 -1.46 -17.69 24.15
CA GLY A 177 -0.55 -17.99 25.26
C GLY A 177 -0.64 -17.07 26.48
N ASP A 178 -1.15 -15.85 26.32
CA ASP A 178 -1.20 -14.83 27.39
C ASP A 178 -2.54 -14.81 28.14
N SER A 179 -3.63 -15.33 27.56
CA SER A 179 -4.93 -15.41 28.26
C SER A 179 -4.89 -16.36 29.46
N ASP A 180 -4.17 -17.47 29.36
CA ASP A 180 -4.04 -18.44 30.45
C ASP A 180 -3.07 -17.97 31.54
N ARG A 181 -2.08 -17.14 31.20
CA ARG A 181 -1.14 -16.54 32.17
C ARG A 181 -1.73 -15.35 32.91
N ALA A 182 -2.54 -14.52 32.24
CA ALA A 182 -3.25 -13.42 32.87
C ALA A 182 -4.31 -13.91 33.88
N SER A 183 -4.99 -15.03 33.59
CA SER A 183 -5.93 -15.67 34.55
C SER A 183 -5.23 -16.27 35.78
N ALA A 184 -3.96 -16.66 35.70
CA ALA A 184 -3.21 -17.15 36.86
C ALA A 184 -2.76 -16.03 37.82
N TYR A 185 -2.59 -14.78 37.34
CA TYR A 185 -2.19 -13.65 38.18
C TYR A 185 -3.34 -12.91 38.88
N VAL A 186 -4.59 -13.07 38.42
CA VAL A 186 -5.76 -12.39 39.03
C VAL A 186 -6.31 -13.13 40.27
N LEU A 187 -5.93 -14.39 40.49
CA LEU A 187 -6.42 -15.17 41.65
C LEU A 187 -5.59 -15.04 42.94
N HIS A 188 -4.53 -14.22 42.97
CA HIS A 188 -3.64 -14.17 44.15
C HIS A 188 -3.44 -12.81 44.83
N ASN A 189 -4.21 -11.78 44.47
CA ASN A 189 -4.04 -10.45 45.06
C ASN A 189 -5.28 -9.92 45.79
N ASP A 190 -5.83 -10.75 46.68
CA ASP A 190 -6.81 -10.34 47.68
C ASP A 190 -6.18 -10.49 49.07
N ASN A 191 -5.30 -9.54 49.42
CA ASN A 191 -4.96 -9.25 50.81
C ASN A 191 -4.56 -7.79 50.94
N GLY A 192 -5.28 -7.10 51.83
CA GLY A 192 -5.25 -5.66 51.93
C GLY A 192 -3.92 -5.07 52.38
N SER A 193 -3.78 -3.77 52.18
CA SER A 193 -3.54 -2.82 53.28
C SER A 193 -3.63 -1.39 52.76
N ALA A 194 -4.29 -0.56 53.56
CA ALA A 194 -4.32 0.88 53.47
C ALA A 194 -2.93 1.52 53.68
N VAL A 195 -2.88 2.87 53.57
CA VAL A 195 -1.77 3.83 53.85
C VAL A 195 -1.21 4.41 52.54
N GLU A 196 -0.94 5.69 52.37
CA GLU A 196 -1.33 6.99 52.97
C GLU A 196 -0.75 8.03 52.00
N GLN A 197 -1.40 9.19 51.89
CA GLN A 197 -0.90 10.31 51.09
C GLN A 197 0.38 10.88 51.72
N ASP A 198 1.38 11.24 50.91
CA ASP A 198 2.05 12.53 51.15
C ASP A 198 2.67 13.13 49.87
N LYS A 199 2.66 14.45 49.85
CA LYS A 199 3.02 15.37 48.77
C LYS A 199 4.51 15.76 48.85
N SER A 200 4.95 16.41 47.76
CA SER A 200 5.94 17.50 47.72
C SER A 200 7.40 17.16 48.06
N ASN A 201 8.33 17.27 47.11
CA ASN A 201 8.99 18.54 46.76
C ASN A 201 10.15 18.35 45.76
N GLU A 202 10.24 19.37 44.92
CA GLU A 202 11.37 19.95 44.20
C GLU A 202 12.73 19.89 44.92
N VAL A 203 13.83 19.71 44.16
CA VAL A 203 14.97 20.66 44.01
C VAL A 203 16.22 19.94 43.45
N GLU A 204 16.83 20.59 42.46
CA GLU A 204 18.16 20.38 41.88
C GLU A 204 19.28 20.12 42.91
N GLN A 205 20.25 19.24 42.57
CA GLN A 205 21.66 19.66 42.52
C GLN A 205 22.59 18.62 41.87
N LYS A 206 23.42 19.14 40.96
CA LYS A 206 24.68 18.58 40.47
C LYS A 206 25.58 18.11 41.61
N GLN A 207 26.24 16.96 41.45
CA GLN A 207 27.70 16.90 41.54
C GLN A 207 28.30 15.58 41.03
N ASP A 208 29.39 15.75 40.28
CA ASP A 208 30.39 14.75 39.95
C ASP A 208 30.86 13.98 41.19
N SER A 209 31.15 12.69 41.05
CA SER A 209 32.54 12.18 41.05
C SER A 209 32.60 10.67 41.35
N LYS A 210 33.54 10.02 40.65
CA LYS A 210 34.47 8.98 41.15
C LYS A 210 34.01 7.53 41.31
N VAL A 211 34.45 6.77 40.31
CA VAL A 211 35.01 5.40 40.33
C VAL A 211 35.57 4.94 41.69
N GLN A 212 35.09 3.78 42.16
CA GLN A 212 35.94 2.70 42.72
C GLN A 212 35.18 1.35 42.73
N PRO A 213 35.85 0.22 42.40
CA PRO A 213 35.26 -1.12 42.43
C PRO A 213 35.57 -1.85 43.75
N SER A 214 34.69 -2.77 44.16
CA SER A 214 34.89 -3.71 45.27
C SER A 214 34.06 -4.99 45.03
N PRO A 215 34.36 -6.13 45.66
CA PRO A 215 34.73 -7.35 44.95
C PRO A 215 33.74 -8.51 45.17
N ALA A 216 33.92 -9.54 44.33
CA ALA A 216 33.74 -10.97 44.58
C ALA A 216 32.75 -11.40 45.69
N ALA A 217 31.61 -11.93 45.27
CA ALA A 217 30.85 -12.91 46.04
C ALA A 217 30.61 -14.13 45.14
N SER A 218 31.33 -15.20 45.46
CA SER A 218 31.12 -16.57 45.01
C SER A 218 29.80 -17.10 45.56
N ASN A 219 28.90 -17.56 44.69
CA ASN A 219 27.81 -18.44 45.08
C ASN A 219 27.94 -19.75 44.31
N ASP A 220 28.32 -20.78 45.04
CA ASP A 220 28.12 -22.18 44.68
C ASP A 220 26.62 -22.42 44.54
N VAL A 221 26.20 -22.90 43.37
CA VAL A 221 24.85 -23.44 43.16
C VAL A 221 25.00 -24.87 42.68
N GLU A 222 24.45 -25.77 43.50
CA GLU A 222 24.39 -27.21 43.33
C GLU A 222 23.81 -27.61 41.98
N GLN A 223 24.56 -28.48 41.29
CA GLN A 223 24.08 -29.24 40.15
C GLN A 223 23.11 -30.33 40.62
N HIS A 224 21.81 -30.12 40.41
CA HIS A 224 20.85 -31.22 40.34
C HIS A 224 20.46 -31.47 38.88
N SER A 225 21.17 -32.42 38.29
CA SER A 225 20.87 -33.06 37.01
C SER A 225 19.66 -33.99 37.18
N ALA A 226 18.51 -33.60 36.60
CA ALA A 226 17.41 -34.50 36.33
C ALA A 226 17.15 -34.49 34.81
N ALA A 227 17.50 -35.59 34.15
CA ALA A 227 17.21 -35.84 32.76
C ALA A 227 15.70 -36.03 32.58
N VAL A 228 15.02 -34.97 32.16
CA VAL A 228 13.71 -35.06 31.51
C VAL A 228 14.00 -35.13 30.02
N VAL A 229 13.75 -36.29 29.44
CA VAL A 229 13.81 -36.52 27.99
C VAL A 229 12.60 -35.80 27.41
N ASP A 230 12.86 -34.64 26.79
CA ASP A 230 11.87 -33.73 26.24
C ASP A 230 11.46 -34.23 24.84
N ASP A 231 10.47 -35.11 24.77
CA ASP A 231 9.87 -35.62 23.51
C ASP A 231 9.15 -34.51 22.70
N HIS A 232 9.15 -33.27 23.20
CA HIS A 232 8.52 -32.13 22.55
C HIS A 232 9.39 -31.46 21.48
N ASP A 233 10.70 -31.72 21.50
CA ASP A 233 11.70 -30.99 20.71
C ASP A 233 11.75 -31.44 19.23
N ASP A 234 11.30 -32.66 18.93
CA ASP A 234 11.30 -33.22 17.57
C ASP A 234 10.09 -32.76 16.73
N ALA A 235 8.96 -32.45 17.37
CA ALA A 235 7.78 -31.91 16.68
C ALA A 235 7.99 -30.45 16.24
N VAL A 236 8.69 -29.65 17.05
CA VAL A 236 9.04 -28.25 16.74
C VAL A 236 10.11 -28.17 15.64
N LYS A 237 11.07 -29.10 15.61
CA LYS A 237 12.09 -29.17 14.54
C LYS A 237 11.51 -29.67 13.20
N GLN A 238 10.51 -30.55 13.23
CA GLN A 238 9.83 -31.00 12.00
C GLN A 238 8.89 -29.94 11.40
N SER A 239 8.29 -29.04 12.20
CA SER A 239 7.53 -27.91 11.65
C SER A 239 8.44 -26.82 11.08
N ALA A 240 9.56 -26.52 11.76
CA ALA A 240 10.52 -25.51 11.30
C ALA A 240 11.22 -25.88 9.98
N SER A 241 11.59 -27.15 9.75
CA SER A 241 12.30 -27.52 8.50
C SER A 241 11.41 -27.58 7.24
N LYS A 242 10.08 -27.51 7.38
CA LYS A 242 9.15 -27.43 6.25
C LYS A 242 8.98 -26.02 5.69
N VAL A 243 9.44 -24.99 6.40
CA VAL A 243 9.18 -23.57 6.06
C VAL A 243 10.24 -22.98 5.13
N ASP A 244 11.42 -23.62 5.02
CA ASP A 244 12.49 -23.19 4.11
C ASP A 244 12.32 -23.76 2.68
N GLN A 245 11.08 -23.80 2.17
CA GLN A 245 10.89 -24.06 0.75
C GLN A 245 11.40 -22.86 -0.06
N GLU A 246 12.57 -23.04 -0.67
CA GLU A 246 13.19 -22.08 -1.57
C GLU A 246 12.21 -21.79 -2.73
N ILE A 247 11.56 -20.62 -2.69
CA ILE A 247 10.59 -20.22 -3.70
C ILE A 247 11.34 -20.08 -5.04
N ASP A 248 10.83 -20.76 -6.08
CA ASP A 248 11.38 -20.64 -7.43
C ASP A 248 11.49 -19.16 -7.84
N PRO A 249 12.69 -18.65 -8.22
CA PRO A 249 12.92 -17.24 -8.51
C PRO A 249 12.01 -16.68 -9.60
N ARG A 250 11.61 -17.50 -10.58
CA ARG A 250 10.69 -17.08 -11.65
C ARG A 250 9.28 -16.88 -11.10
N SER A 251 8.80 -17.82 -10.31
CA SER A 251 7.50 -17.72 -9.63
C SER A 251 7.41 -16.48 -8.73
N LEU A 252 8.49 -16.18 -7.99
CA LEU A 252 8.57 -14.97 -7.18
C LEU A 252 8.56 -13.68 -8.03
N LEU A 253 9.25 -13.68 -9.17
CA LEU A 253 9.25 -12.55 -10.11
C LEU A 253 7.86 -12.30 -10.69
N PHE A 254 7.12 -13.35 -11.07
CA PHE A 254 5.73 -13.21 -11.50
C PHE A 254 4.84 -12.67 -10.38
N ALA A 255 4.99 -13.17 -9.15
CA ALA A 255 4.18 -12.71 -8.03
C ALA A 255 4.42 -11.23 -7.72
N ARG A 256 5.67 -10.75 -7.79
CA ARG A 256 6.03 -9.33 -7.65
C ARG A 256 5.38 -8.41 -8.67
N PHE A 257 5.01 -8.93 -9.84
CA PHE A 257 4.33 -8.17 -10.88
C PHE A 257 2.81 -8.30 -10.80
N ILE A 258 2.31 -9.53 -10.67
CA ILE A 258 0.89 -9.85 -10.74
C ILE A 258 0.14 -9.25 -9.54
N TYR A 259 0.67 -9.38 -8.32
CA TYR A 259 -0.04 -8.90 -7.13
C TYR A 259 -0.30 -7.39 -7.18
N PRO A 260 0.73 -6.53 -7.36
CA PRO A 260 0.51 -5.10 -7.43
C PRO A 260 -0.30 -4.68 -8.67
N ALA A 261 -0.08 -5.34 -9.83
CA ALA A 261 -0.86 -5.03 -11.03
C ALA A 261 -2.36 -5.34 -10.83
N SER A 262 -2.71 -6.46 -10.20
CA SER A 262 -4.10 -6.80 -9.93
C SER A 262 -4.76 -5.86 -8.91
N LEU A 263 -4.00 -5.41 -7.90
CA LEU A 263 -4.44 -4.35 -6.99
C LEU A 263 -4.74 -3.05 -7.77
N GLY A 264 -3.77 -2.56 -8.57
CA GLY A 264 -3.95 -1.34 -9.36
C GLY A 264 -5.09 -1.44 -10.39
N ALA A 265 -5.30 -2.62 -10.98
CA ALA A 265 -6.45 -2.89 -11.85
C ALA A 265 -7.79 -2.80 -11.09
N THR A 266 -7.86 -3.35 -9.87
CA THR A 266 -9.05 -3.30 -9.01
C THR A 266 -9.37 -1.87 -8.60
N GLU A 267 -8.35 -1.10 -8.21
CA GLU A 267 -8.47 0.33 -7.90
C GLU A 267 -8.94 1.14 -9.10
N ALA A 268 -8.47 0.81 -10.32
CA ALA A 268 -8.92 1.47 -11.54
C ALA A 268 -10.43 1.26 -11.79
N VAL A 269 -10.95 0.04 -11.56
CA VAL A 269 -12.40 -0.20 -11.60
C VAL A 269 -13.11 0.65 -10.55
N GLY A 270 -12.58 0.69 -9.32
CA GLY A 270 -13.12 1.53 -8.25
C GLY A 270 -13.20 3.00 -8.63
N ALA A 271 -12.15 3.55 -9.23
CA ALA A 271 -12.10 4.94 -9.71
C ALA A 271 -13.14 5.22 -10.81
N LEU A 272 -13.37 4.28 -11.73
CA LEU A 272 -14.38 4.41 -12.78
C LEU A 272 -15.81 4.31 -12.22
N VAL A 273 -16.05 3.46 -11.23
CA VAL A 273 -17.32 3.39 -10.49
C VAL A 273 -17.59 4.68 -9.73
N LEU A 274 -16.56 5.25 -9.08
CA LEU A 274 -16.67 6.55 -8.42
C LEU A 274 -16.96 7.67 -9.42
N LYS A 275 -16.38 7.64 -10.63
CA LYS A 275 -16.75 8.59 -11.70
C LYS A 275 -18.22 8.46 -12.07
N ALA A 276 -18.72 7.23 -12.23
CA ALA A 276 -20.11 6.95 -12.56
C ALA A 276 -21.07 7.50 -11.49
N ILE A 277 -20.80 7.20 -10.21
CA ILE A 277 -21.58 7.73 -9.07
C ILE A 277 -21.55 9.26 -9.04
N ASN A 278 -20.37 9.85 -9.19
CA ASN A 278 -20.20 11.29 -9.14
C ASN A 278 -20.90 12.01 -10.33
N SER A 279 -20.96 11.34 -11.48
CA SER A 279 -21.74 11.81 -12.63
C SER A 279 -23.21 11.97 -12.26
N LEU A 280 -23.82 10.92 -11.70
CA LEU A 280 -25.23 10.93 -11.28
C LEU A 280 -25.51 11.99 -10.21
N LEU A 281 -24.65 12.08 -9.18
CA LEU A 281 -24.79 13.08 -8.13
C LEU A 281 -24.75 14.52 -8.69
N THR A 282 -23.87 14.78 -9.66
CA THR A 282 -23.74 16.12 -10.23
C THR A 282 -24.95 16.48 -11.10
N THR A 283 -25.50 15.53 -11.85
CA THR A 283 -26.71 15.74 -12.65
C THR A 283 -27.89 16.09 -11.75
N ILE A 284 -28.13 15.30 -10.69
CA ILE A 284 -29.20 15.57 -9.70
C ILE A 284 -29.05 16.98 -9.09
N ALA A 285 -27.84 17.34 -8.66
CA ALA A 285 -27.60 18.63 -8.03
C ALA A 285 -27.73 19.83 -9.00
N THR A 286 -27.61 19.60 -10.32
CA THR A 286 -27.71 20.67 -11.32
C THR A 286 -29.17 20.88 -11.76
N ASP A 287 -29.97 19.81 -11.76
CA ASP A 287 -31.38 19.90 -12.15
C ASP A 287 -32.21 20.69 -11.11
N GLU A 288 -31.92 20.53 -9.81
CA GLU A 288 -32.60 21.29 -8.74
C GLU A 288 -32.45 22.82 -8.86
N ILE A 289 -31.43 23.32 -9.56
CA ILE A 289 -31.15 24.76 -9.67
C ILE A 289 -31.98 25.43 -10.76
N LYS A 290 -32.56 24.67 -11.71
CA LYS A 290 -33.26 25.25 -12.87
C LYS A 290 -34.73 25.61 -12.61
N ASP A 291 -35.31 25.17 -11.49
CA ASP A 291 -36.76 25.28 -11.25
C ASP A 291 -37.23 26.61 -10.64
N ASP A 292 -36.31 27.52 -10.25
CA ASP A 292 -36.69 28.71 -9.45
C ASP A 292 -36.86 30.04 -10.23
N ASP A 293 -36.43 30.15 -11.50
CA ASP A 293 -36.37 31.45 -12.21
C ASP A 293 -37.24 31.57 -13.50
N ASP A 294 -37.92 30.51 -13.97
CA ASP A 294 -38.74 30.56 -15.19
C ASP A 294 -40.26 30.45 -14.90
N ASP A 295 -40.89 31.59 -14.64
CA ASP A 295 -42.35 31.78 -14.48
C ASP A 295 -43.19 31.51 -15.78
N GLU A 296 -42.64 30.88 -16.83
CA GLU A 296 -43.27 30.88 -18.15
C GLU A 296 -43.35 29.49 -18.82
N TYR A 297 -44.59 29.02 -18.96
CA TYR A 297 -45.06 27.90 -19.77
C TYR A 297 -44.70 26.48 -19.28
N PHE A 298 -45.53 26.03 -18.34
CA PHE A 298 -45.87 24.63 -18.07
C PHE A 298 -46.04 23.85 -19.40
N SER A 299 -45.02 23.10 -19.81
CA SER A 299 -45.16 22.00 -20.76
C SER A 299 -45.37 20.72 -19.95
N PRO A 300 -46.60 20.21 -19.80
CA PRO A 300 -46.87 18.95 -19.14
C PRO A 300 -46.52 17.82 -20.12
N GLN A 301 -45.24 17.46 -20.20
CA GLN A 301 -44.73 16.30 -20.93
C GLN A 301 -43.24 16.18 -20.56
N SER A 302 -42.81 15.27 -19.69
CA SER A 302 -43.19 13.85 -19.61
C SER A 302 -43.20 13.33 -18.16
N ASP A 303 -44.39 12.99 -17.65
CA ASP A 303 -44.62 12.17 -16.45
C ASP A 303 -44.28 10.67 -16.68
N GLU A 304 -43.47 10.33 -17.69
CA GLU A 304 -43.09 8.95 -18.00
C GLU A 304 -41.58 8.80 -17.93
N ASP A 305 -41.15 7.98 -16.97
CA ASP A 305 -39.84 7.37 -16.88
C ASP A 305 -38.67 8.36 -16.71
N TYR A 306 -38.63 9.07 -15.58
CA TYR A 306 -37.38 8.96 -14.81
C TYR A 306 -37.40 7.50 -14.35
N PRO A 307 -36.68 6.55 -15.00
CA PRO A 307 -36.63 5.22 -14.45
C PRO A 307 -36.19 5.37 -13.00
N ASP A 308 -36.85 4.63 -12.12
CA ASP A 308 -36.33 4.37 -10.79
C ASP A 308 -34.94 3.73 -10.96
N ASP A 309 -33.92 4.56 -11.19
CA ASP A 309 -32.50 4.21 -11.29
C ASP A 309 -31.98 3.74 -9.94
N LEU A 310 -32.88 3.55 -8.96
CA LEU A 310 -32.68 2.72 -7.80
C LEU A 310 -31.94 1.42 -8.17
N GLY A 311 -32.27 0.79 -9.30
CA GLY A 311 -31.53 -0.37 -9.80
C GLY A 311 -30.05 -0.08 -10.10
N LEU A 312 -29.78 1.01 -10.84
CA LEU A 312 -28.43 1.46 -11.18
C LEU A 312 -27.63 1.88 -9.93
N TRP A 313 -28.25 2.63 -9.01
CA TRP A 313 -27.67 3.02 -7.73
C TRP A 313 -27.31 1.81 -6.88
N ILE A 314 -28.23 0.86 -6.72
CA ILE A 314 -27.96 -0.39 -6.01
C ILE A 314 -26.80 -1.14 -6.66
N ALA A 315 -26.75 -1.20 -7.99
CA ALA A 315 -25.65 -1.85 -8.71
C ALA A 315 -24.31 -1.13 -8.49
N LEU A 316 -24.25 0.19 -8.64
CA LEU A 316 -23.02 0.98 -8.47
C LEU A 316 -22.50 0.93 -7.03
N PHE A 317 -23.37 1.09 -6.02
CA PHE A 317 -22.97 0.97 -4.63
C PHE A 317 -22.60 -0.46 -4.25
N GLY A 318 -23.34 -1.46 -4.74
CA GLY A 318 -23.03 -2.87 -4.51
C GLY A 318 -21.66 -3.25 -5.05
N VAL A 319 -21.37 -2.86 -6.30
CA VAL A 319 -20.04 -3.04 -6.92
C VAL A 319 -18.98 -2.23 -6.17
N GLY A 320 -19.26 -0.98 -5.79
CA GLY A 320 -18.35 -0.12 -5.04
C GLY A 320 -17.93 -0.71 -3.69
N ILE A 321 -18.88 -1.24 -2.92
CA ILE A 321 -18.61 -1.91 -1.63
C ILE A 321 -17.78 -3.18 -1.85
N PHE A 322 -18.13 -3.99 -2.85
CA PHE A 322 -17.38 -5.20 -3.18
C PHE A 322 -15.93 -4.88 -3.56
N LEU A 323 -15.72 -3.88 -4.40
CA LEU A 323 -14.38 -3.42 -4.80
C LEU A 323 -13.61 -2.85 -3.62
N PHE A 324 -14.25 -2.05 -2.76
CA PHE A 324 -13.62 -1.49 -1.57
C PHE A 324 -13.08 -2.58 -0.65
N LEU A 325 -13.88 -3.62 -0.36
CA LEU A 325 -13.42 -4.77 0.43
C LEU A 325 -12.28 -5.52 -0.28
N GLY A 326 -12.38 -5.70 -1.59
CA GLY A 326 -11.32 -6.28 -2.41
C GLY A 326 -10.01 -5.49 -2.33
N ILE A 327 -10.06 -4.16 -2.41
CA ILE A 327 -8.90 -3.27 -2.31
C ILE A 327 -8.26 -3.40 -0.92
N VAL A 328 -9.05 -3.39 0.16
CA VAL A 328 -8.52 -3.59 1.53
C VAL A 328 -7.80 -4.94 1.65
N MET A 329 -8.40 -6.01 1.14
CA MET A 329 -7.80 -7.35 1.16
C MET A 329 -6.51 -7.40 0.35
N TRP A 330 -6.53 -6.85 -0.88
CA TRP A 330 -5.35 -6.80 -1.74
C TRP A 330 -4.24 -5.93 -1.13
N LEU A 331 -4.53 -4.76 -0.58
CA LEU A 331 -3.53 -3.91 0.08
C LEU A 331 -2.83 -4.67 1.21
N ARG A 332 -3.58 -5.35 2.08
CA ARG A 332 -3.00 -6.18 3.15
C ARG A 332 -2.11 -7.28 2.56
N LEU A 333 -2.60 -7.99 1.54
CA LEU A 333 -1.90 -9.10 0.91
C LEU A 333 -0.63 -8.67 0.15
N VAL A 334 -0.70 -7.62 -0.66
CA VAL A 334 0.45 -7.12 -1.43
C VAL A 334 1.53 -6.60 -0.49
N TYR A 335 1.16 -5.83 0.53
CA TYR A 335 2.13 -5.19 1.43
C TYR A 335 2.66 -6.11 2.53
N SER A 336 1.97 -7.22 2.85
CA SER A 336 2.55 -8.27 3.67
C SER A 336 3.60 -9.08 2.90
N ARG A 337 3.42 -9.24 1.59
CA ARG A 337 4.27 -10.11 0.76
C ARG A 337 5.45 -9.38 0.13
N PHE A 338 5.26 -8.13 -0.27
CA PHE A 338 6.23 -7.39 -1.08
C PHE A 338 6.54 -6.03 -0.47
N GLU A 339 7.81 -5.63 -0.62
CA GLU A 339 8.20 -4.28 -0.30
C GLU A 339 7.55 -3.28 -1.23
N ILE A 340 6.97 -2.25 -0.63
CA ILE A 340 6.23 -1.19 -1.31
C ILE A 340 7.08 -0.45 -2.34
N THR A 341 8.38 -0.27 -2.12
CA THR A 341 9.28 0.39 -3.09
C THR A 341 9.33 -0.29 -4.45
N GLY A 342 9.14 -1.61 -4.50
CA GLY A 342 9.07 -2.39 -5.75
C GLY A 342 7.64 -2.58 -6.26
N ALA A 343 6.68 -2.80 -5.35
CA ALA A 343 5.28 -3.05 -5.71
C ALA A 343 4.57 -1.77 -6.22
N PHE A 344 4.82 -0.64 -5.57
CA PHE A 344 4.08 0.61 -5.77
C PHE A 344 4.17 1.15 -7.21
N PRO A 345 5.34 1.18 -7.88
CA PRO A 345 5.39 1.58 -9.28
C PRO A 345 4.58 0.68 -10.22
N VAL A 346 4.53 -0.63 -9.96
CA VAL A 346 3.77 -1.58 -10.79
C VAL A 346 2.26 -1.39 -10.60
N GLU A 347 1.83 -1.28 -9.34
CA GLU A 347 0.44 -0.94 -8.97
C GLU A 347 0.00 0.36 -9.64
N PHE A 348 0.75 1.45 -9.45
CA PHE A 348 0.41 2.74 -10.04
C PHE A 348 0.49 2.76 -11.56
N GLY A 349 1.42 2.02 -12.15
CA GLY A 349 1.50 1.85 -13.61
C GLY A 349 0.23 1.22 -14.15
N MET A 350 -0.24 0.14 -13.52
CA MET A 350 -1.47 -0.54 -13.93
C MET A 350 -2.72 0.31 -13.67
N LEU A 351 -2.81 0.95 -12.51
CA LEU A 351 -3.88 1.91 -12.18
C LEU A 351 -3.96 3.02 -13.23
N THR A 352 -2.85 3.71 -13.50
CA THR A 352 -2.79 4.82 -14.46
C THR A 352 -3.19 4.35 -15.87
N LEU A 353 -2.63 3.23 -16.33
CA LEU A 353 -2.96 2.66 -17.64
C LEU A 353 -4.45 2.32 -17.75
N ALA A 354 -4.99 1.59 -16.78
CA ALA A 354 -6.38 1.15 -16.79
C ALA A 354 -7.35 2.32 -16.67
N SER A 355 -7.05 3.34 -15.86
CA SER A 355 -7.90 4.54 -15.74
C SER A 355 -7.87 5.41 -17.00
N VAL A 356 -6.71 5.56 -17.67
CA VAL A 356 -6.64 6.29 -18.95
C VAL A 356 -7.39 5.55 -20.04
N VAL A 357 -7.15 4.24 -20.21
CA VAL A 357 -7.87 3.43 -21.20
C VAL A 357 -9.37 3.40 -20.87
N GLY A 358 -9.73 3.29 -19.59
CA GLY A 358 -11.12 3.30 -19.13
C GLY A 358 -11.82 4.64 -19.39
N GLY A 359 -11.15 5.77 -19.18
CA GLY A 359 -11.72 7.08 -19.53
C GLY A 359 -11.99 7.23 -21.03
N PHE A 360 -11.10 6.72 -21.89
CA PHE A 360 -11.33 6.70 -23.35
C PHE A 360 -12.40 5.68 -23.78
N ALA A 361 -12.34 4.44 -23.28
CA ALA A 361 -13.19 3.35 -23.74
C ALA A 361 -14.59 3.40 -23.12
N VAL A 362 -14.70 3.79 -21.86
CA VAL A 362 -15.97 3.89 -21.12
C VAL A 362 -16.51 5.30 -21.24
N PHE A 363 -15.84 6.31 -20.66
CA PHE A 363 -16.39 7.67 -20.55
C PHE A 363 -16.23 8.55 -21.79
N GLN A 364 -15.73 7.98 -22.89
CA GLN A 364 -15.63 8.64 -24.19
C GLN A 364 -14.79 9.92 -24.16
N ASP A 365 -13.76 9.99 -23.30
CA ASP A 365 -12.83 11.13 -23.20
C ASP A 365 -12.14 11.45 -24.54
N TYR A 366 -12.21 10.54 -25.53
CA TYR A 366 -11.67 10.71 -26.87
C TYR A 366 -12.33 11.87 -27.62
N LYS A 367 -13.56 12.26 -27.24
CA LYS A 367 -14.28 13.40 -27.81
C LYS A 367 -13.56 14.74 -27.55
N PHE A 368 -12.68 14.79 -26.55
CA PHE A 368 -11.92 15.99 -26.18
C PHE A 368 -10.56 16.10 -26.88
N VAL A 369 -10.24 15.14 -27.76
CA VAL A 369 -8.99 15.11 -28.53
C VAL A 369 -9.34 15.37 -29.99
N GLU A 370 -9.35 16.65 -30.37
CA GLU A 370 -9.92 17.12 -31.65
C GLU A 370 -8.99 16.85 -32.85
N SER A 371 -7.68 17.06 -32.69
CA SER A 371 -6.74 16.96 -33.80
C SER A 371 -5.92 15.66 -33.77
N ALA A 372 -5.49 15.19 -34.95
CA ALA A 372 -4.57 14.07 -35.04
C ALA A 372 -3.23 14.35 -34.35
N GLY A 373 -2.81 15.61 -34.28
CA GLY A 373 -1.62 16.03 -33.54
C GLY A 373 -1.77 15.83 -32.03
N ASP A 374 -2.95 16.11 -31.49
CA ASP A 374 -3.26 15.90 -30.08
C ASP A 374 -3.23 14.42 -29.71
N TRP A 375 -3.73 13.54 -30.59
CA TRP A 375 -3.61 12.08 -30.40
C TRP A 375 -2.16 11.60 -30.33
N VAL A 376 -1.29 12.12 -31.20
CA VAL A 376 0.14 11.82 -31.13
C VAL A 376 0.72 12.32 -29.81
N GLY A 377 0.33 13.51 -29.37
CA GLY A 377 0.75 14.08 -28.09
C GLY A 377 0.30 13.27 -26.87
N VAL A 378 -0.96 12.86 -26.83
CA VAL A 378 -1.54 11.97 -25.82
C VAL A 378 -0.79 10.64 -25.78
N ALA A 379 -0.51 10.03 -26.93
CA ALA A 379 0.22 8.77 -27.02
C ALA A 379 1.67 8.91 -26.52
N LEU A 380 2.39 9.96 -26.95
CA LEU A 380 3.76 10.22 -26.50
C LEU A 380 3.83 10.54 -25.00
N ALA A 381 2.88 11.33 -24.49
CA ALA A 381 2.79 11.66 -23.07
C ALA A 381 2.45 10.42 -22.22
N GLY A 382 1.49 9.60 -22.65
CA GLY A 382 1.17 8.32 -22.02
C GLY A 382 2.35 7.36 -22.01
N ALA A 383 3.08 7.26 -23.14
CA ALA A 383 4.30 6.47 -23.22
C ALA A 383 5.41 6.99 -22.30
N ALA A 384 5.55 8.32 -22.17
CA ALA A 384 6.50 8.94 -21.24
C ALA A 384 6.14 8.64 -19.77
N ILE A 385 4.85 8.71 -19.40
CA ILE A 385 4.38 8.35 -18.05
C ILE A 385 4.70 6.88 -17.79
N LEU A 386 4.16 5.96 -18.59
CA LEU A 386 4.33 4.52 -18.34
C LEU A 386 5.79 4.07 -18.44
N GLY A 387 6.55 4.61 -19.39
CA GLY A 387 7.99 4.37 -19.52
C GLY A 387 8.75 4.89 -18.29
N GLY A 388 8.40 6.08 -17.79
CA GLY A 388 8.98 6.64 -16.57
C GLY A 388 8.70 5.79 -15.33
N ILE A 389 7.46 5.31 -15.18
CA ILE A 389 7.06 4.36 -14.14
C ILE A 389 7.89 3.06 -14.24
N GLY A 390 8.03 2.53 -15.45
CA GLY A 390 8.85 1.32 -15.71
C GLY A 390 10.32 1.51 -15.34
N VAL A 391 10.90 2.67 -15.63
CA VAL A 391 12.28 3.01 -15.23
C VAL A 391 12.40 3.07 -13.70
N VAL A 392 11.43 3.68 -13.00
CA VAL A 392 11.42 3.73 -11.53
C VAL A 392 11.30 2.33 -10.95
N ALA A 393 10.38 1.49 -11.45
CA ALA A 393 10.21 0.11 -11.02
C ALA A 393 11.51 -0.70 -11.19
N TYR A 394 12.14 -0.61 -12.35
CA TYR A 394 13.39 -1.29 -12.64
C TYR A 394 14.53 -0.81 -11.73
N ALA A 395 14.66 0.51 -11.53
CA ALA A 395 15.68 1.08 -10.68
C ALA A 395 15.53 0.65 -9.21
N SER A 396 14.30 0.64 -8.69
CA SER A 396 13.99 0.15 -7.34
C SER A 396 14.34 -1.33 -7.19
N TRP A 397 13.97 -2.16 -8.17
CA TRP A 397 14.28 -3.58 -8.13
C TRP A 397 15.79 -3.83 -8.18
N LYS A 398 16.51 -3.18 -9.10
CA LYS A 398 17.96 -3.34 -9.22
C LYS A 398 18.69 -2.94 -7.94
N ALA A 399 18.33 -1.80 -7.34
CA ALA A 399 18.94 -1.33 -6.10
C ALA A 399 18.83 -2.37 -4.97
N LYS A 400 17.68 -3.05 -4.88
CA LYS A 400 17.48 -4.12 -3.90
C LYS A 400 18.32 -5.35 -4.18
N VAL A 401 18.42 -5.78 -5.44
CA VAL A 401 19.27 -6.92 -5.81
C VAL A 401 20.74 -6.63 -5.47
N ASP A 402 21.20 -5.40 -5.74
CA ASP A 402 22.55 -4.97 -5.41
C ASP A 402 22.78 -4.97 -3.88
N GLU A 403 21.80 -4.53 -3.08
CA GLU A 403 21.86 -4.57 -1.61
C GLU A 403 21.92 -6.00 -1.07
N GLN A 404 21.10 -6.91 -1.60
CA GLN A 404 21.09 -8.32 -1.21
C GLN A 404 22.42 -9.02 -1.56
N ASN A 405 22.96 -8.75 -2.75
CA ASN A 405 24.26 -9.29 -3.16
C ASN A 405 25.39 -8.75 -2.27
N ALA A 406 25.36 -7.45 -1.93
CA ALA A 406 26.34 -6.85 -1.03
C ALA A 406 26.28 -7.44 0.38
N ALA A 407 25.07 -7.67 0.91
CA ALA A 407 24.88 -8.32 2.20
C ALA A 407 25.38 -9.77 2.20
N ALA A 408 25.10 -10.54 1.14
CA ALA A 408 25.55 -11.92 1.00
C ALA A 408 27.09 -12.01 0.96
N VAL A 409 27.76 -11.11 0.24
CA VAL A 409 29.23 -11.01 0.21
C VAL A 409 29.78 -10.66 1.59
N ALA A 410 29.19 -9.68 2.28
CA ALA A 410 29.63 -9.29 3.62
C ALA A 410 29.47 -10.45 4.65
N SER A 411 28.38 -11.22 4.56
CA SER A 411 28.18 -12.42 5.38
C SER A 411 29.23 -13.49 5.08
N ALA A 412 29.52 -13.76 3.80
CA ALA A 412 30.55 -14.73 3.41
C ALA A 412 31.94 -14.35 3.93
N GLU A 413 32.35 -13.08 3.78
CA GLU A 413 33.62 -12.58 4.32
C GLU A 413 33.70 -12.69 5.84
N SER A 414 32.58 -12.50 6.55
CA SER A 414 32.54 -12.64 8.01
C SER A 414 32.70 -14.09 8.47
N SER A 415 32.15 -15.05 7.73
CA SER A 415 32.30 -16.49 7.99
C SER A 415 33.72 -16.98 7.71
N GLU A 416 34.37 -16.47 6.65
CA GLU A 416 35.78 -16.78 6.36
C GLU A 416 36.71 -16.26 7.47
N ARG A 417 36.56 -15.00 7.89
CA ARG A 417 37.37 -14.44 9.00
C ARG A 417 37.19 -15.19 10.31
N TYR A 418 35.97 -15.66 10.61
CA TYR A 418 35.72 -16.46 11.81
C TYR A 418 36.42 -17.83 11.72
N SER A 419 36.40 -18.46 10.55
CA SER A 419 37.07 -19.74 10.30
C SER A 419 38.59 -19.62 10.42
N ASP A 420 39.19 -18.57 9.84
CA ASP A 420 40.63 -18.33 9.95
C ASP A 420 41.07 -18.03 11.40
N GLY A 421 40.28 -17.25 12.13
CA GLY A 421 40.53 -16.96 13.55
C GLY A 421 40.48 -18.22 14.44
N ALA A 422 39.54 -19.13 14.18
CA ALA A 422 39.42 -20.40 14.91
C ALA A 422 40.60 -21.36 14.64
N ILE A 423 41.15 -21.36 13.42
CA ILE A 423 42.33 -22.17 13.07
C ILE A 423 43.57 -21.66 13.81
N VAL A 424 43.77 -20.34 13.87
CA VAL A 424 44.92 -19.74 14.56
C VAL A 424 44.88 -20.00 16.08
N ASP A 425 43.71 -19.90 16.72
CA ASP A 425 43.55 -20.22 18.16
C ASP A 425 43.75 -21.71 18.47
N SER A 426 43.39 -22.59 17.53
CA SER A 426 43.61 -24.04 17.69
C SER A 426 45.09 -24.41 17.55
N SER A 427 45.82 -23.75 16.63
CA SER A 427 47.26 -23.98 16.44
C SER A 427 48.09 -23.50 17.63
N SER A 428 47.75 -22.35 18.23
CA SER A 428 48.46 -21.82 19.40
C SER A 428 48.24 -22.65 20.67
N LYS A 429 47.03 -23.20 20.86
CA LYS A 429 46.75 -24.15 21.96
C LYS A 429 47.51 -25.48 21.81
N LEU A 430 47.70 -25.96 20.58
CA LEU A 430 48.50 -27.17 20.33
C LEU A 430 49.99 -26.96 20.61
N GLU A 431 50.54 -25.78 20.30
CA GLU A 431 51.93 -25.45 20.67
C GLU A 431 52.12 -25.37 22.19
N MET A 432 51.19 -24.77 22.94
CA MET A 432 51.27 -24.70 24.40
C MET A 432 51.12 -26.05 25.13
N LEU A 433 50.60 -27.09 24.46
CA LEU A 433 50.49 -28.44 25.04
C LEU A 433 51.73 -29.30 24.82
N ASN A 434 52.66 -28.88 23.96
CA ASN A 434 53.89 -29.60 23.65
C ASN A 434 55.12 -29.10 24.45
N ASP A 435 54.99 -28.00 25.17
CA ASP A 435 55.97 -27.47 26.13
C ASP A 435 55.57 -27.84 27.57
#